data_AF-A0A6N7R523-F1
#
_entry.id   AF-A0A6N7R523-F1
#
_cell.length_a   1.000
_cell.length_b   1.000
_cell.length_c   1.000
_cell.angle_alpha   90.00
_cell.angle_beta   90.00
_cell.angle_gamma   90.00
#
_symmetry.space_group_name_H-M   'P 1'
#
loop_
_entity.id
_entity.type
_entity.pdbx_description
1 polymer ?
#
loop_
_entity_poly.entity_id
_entity_poly.type
_entity_poly.pdbx_seq_one_letter_code
_entity_poly.pdbx_strand_id
1 'polypeptide(L)'
;MHFEEVLKNYERMIHHLIHKYQIRDVEGEFFQEGLIAVWEAFKSYDKTKSKLSTYVYSCIARRFINKIRKENREREKHQQWLDQVTIEDLMIEDDLSLDTRMLLDIQEELSDKQWCWFVEFVLHDRSVRSIAEQQGVTENAVKNWGKLARKKIRHTLEQKEYL
;
A
#
# COMPACT_ATOMS: atom_id res chain seq x y z
N MET A 1 26.17 41.54 0.69
CA MET A 1 25.83 40.30 -0.04
C MET A 1 24.94 39.48 0.86
N HIS A 2 23.66 39.42 0.55
CA HIS A 2 22.72 38.60 1.31
C HIS A 2 22.91 37.13 0.91
N PHE A 3 22.83 36.21 1.87
CA PHE A 3 23.03 34.78 1.64
C PHE A 3 22.10 34.21 0.56
N GLU A 4 20.93 34.82 0.37
CA GLU A 4 19.94 34.49 -0.66
C GLU A 4 20.44 34.69 -2.10
N GLU A 5 21.25 35.73 -2.37
CA GLU A 5 21.82 35.93 -3.72
C GLU A 5 22.87 34.88 -4.07
N VAL A 6 23.59 34.40 -3.05
CA VAL A 6 24.58 33.34 -3.18
C VAL A 6 23.90 32.01 -3.47
N LEU A 7 22.80 31.71 -2.76
CA LEU A 7 21.97 30.52 -2.95
C LEU A 7 21.45 30.38 -4.39
N LYS A 8 20.97 31.48 -4.99
CA LYS A 8 20.43 31.49 -6.36
C LYS A 8 21.43 31.02 -7.43
N ASN A 9 22.73 31.26 -7.21
CA ASN A 9 23.78 30.79 -8.11
C ASN A 9 24.00 29.27 -7.99
N TYR A 10 23.78 28.70 -6.81
CA TYR A 10 23.92 27.27 -6.58
C TYR A 10 22.67 26.48 -6.96
N GLU A 11 21.48 27.06 -6.91
CA GLU A 11 20.25 26.45 -7.46
C GLU A 11 20.42 26.11 -8.95
N ARG A 12 20.98 27.04 -9.75
CA ARG A 12 21.29 26.79 -11.16
C ARG A 12 22.30 25.65 -11.33
N MET A 13 23.28 25.55 -10.43
CA MET A 13 24.26 24.47 -10.43
C MET A 13 23.62 23.11 -10.09
N ILE A 14 22.69 23.10 -9.14
CA ILE A 14 21.90 21.91 -8.76
C ILE A 14 21.08 21.46 -9.96
N HIS A 15 20.28 22.35 -10.57
CA HIS A 15 19.51 22.02 -11.77
C HIS A 15 20.39 21.53 -12.92
N HIS A 16 21.53 22.17 -13.15
CA HIS A 16 22.50 21.72 -14.14
C HIS A 16 22.95 20.27 -13.87
N LEU A 17 23.25 19.93 -12.62
CA LEU A 17 23.65 18.58 -12.23
C LEU A 17 22.50 17.56 -12.34
N ILE A 18 21.27 17.94 -11.99
CA ILE A 18 20.07 17.13 -12.19
C ILE A 18 19.93 16.76 -13.67
N HIS A 19 20.01 17.76 -14.56
CA HIS A 19 19.94 17.53 -16.00
C HIS A 19 21.13 16.73 -16.54
N LYS A 20 22.36 17.03 -16.08
CA LYS A 20 23.58 16.34 -16.51
C LYS A 20 23.54 14.85 -16.19
N TYR A 21 23.01 14.47 -15.05
CA TYR A 21 22.85 13.07 -14.65
C TYR A 21 21.54 12.45 -15.12
N GLN A 22 20.76 13.16 -15.94
CA GLN A 22 19.47 12.70 -16.48
C GLN A 22 18.50 12.25 -15.38
N ILE A 23 18.54 12.94 -14.24
CA ILE A 23 17.67 12.64 -13.09
C ILE A 23 16.27 13.21 -13.40
N ARG A 24 15.25 12.36 -13.27
CA ARG A 24 13.84 12.79 -13.31
C ARG A 24 13.36 13.10 -11.89
N ASP A 25 13.50 14.35 -11.49
CA ASP A 25 13.22 14.81 -10.13
C ASP A 25 11.82 15.42 -10.00
N VAL A 26 10.76 14.59 -10.13
CA VAL A 26 9.37 15.08 -10.12
C VAL A 26 8.99 15.71 -8.78
N GLU A 27 9.34 15.04 -7.68
CA GLU A 27 9.03 15.47 -6.31
C GLU A 27 10.10 16.42 -5.71
N GLY A 28 11.18 16.68 -6.46
CA GLY A 28 12.23 17.61 -6.02
C GLY A 28 13.20 17.07 -4.97
N GLU A 29 13.29 15.76 -4.77
CA GLU A 29 14.18 15.15 -3.77
C GLU A 29 15.66 15.42 -4.08
N PHE A 30 16.07 15.31 -5.35
CA PHE A 30 17.45 15.61 -5.72
C PHE A 30 17.76 17.09 -5.58
N PHE A 31 16.81 17.97 -5.88
CA PHE A 31 16.97 19.39 -5.64
C PHE A 31 17.20 19.70 -4.17
N GLN A 32 16.41 19.12 -3.26
CA GLN A 32 16.58 19.26 -1.80
C GLN A 32 17.93 18.73 -1.33
N GLU A 33 18.33 17.55 -1.77
CA GLU A 33 19.65 16.96 -1.47
C GLU A 33 20.81 17.84 -1.96
N GLY A 34 20.61 18.51 -3.11
CA GLY A 34 21.52 19.50 -3.64
C GLY A 34 21.69 20.69 -2.70
N LEU A 35 20.58 21.24 -2.19
CA LEU A 35 20.60 22.35 -1.23
C LEU A 35 21.28 21.97 0.09
N ILE A 36 21.02 20.77 0.61
CA ILE A 36 21.68 20.25 1.81
C ILE A 36 23.19 20.13 1.57
N ALA A 37 23.60 19.59 0.41
CA ALA A 37 25.01 19.48 0.05
C ALA A 37 25.69 20.85 -0.08
N VAL A 38 24.99 21.87 -0.60
CA VAL A 38 25.48 23.26 -0.62
C VAL A 38 25.70 23.76 0.80
N TRP A 39 24.69 23.65 1.66
CA TRP A 39 24.76 24.09 3.06
C TRP A 39 25.93 23.45 3.83
N GLU A 40 26.09 22.13 3.71
CA GLU A 40 27.21 21.42 4.33
C GLU A 40 28.56 21.87 3.78
N ALA A 41 28.65 22.04 2.45
CA ALA A 41 29.87 22.51 1.82
C ALA A 41 30.27 23.91 2.32
N PHE A 42 29.31 24.80 2.57
CA PHE A 42 29.59 26.11 3.18
C PHE A 42 30.17 25.99 4.59
N LYS A 43 29.70 25.03 5.40
CA LYS A 43 30.20 24.80 6.76
C LYS A 43 31.61 24.22 6.79
N SER A 44 31.96 23.37 5.83
CA SER A 44 33.25 22.66 5.79
C SER A 44 34.27 23.25 4.81
N TYR A 45 33.93 24.33 4.11
CA TYR A 45 34.78 24.89 3.08
C TYR A 45 36.08 25.48 3.63
N ASP A 46 37.18 25.09 2.98
CA ASP A 46 38.51 25.59 3.26
C ASP A 46 39.05 26.35 2.04
N LYS A 47 39.25 27.66 2.22
CA LYS A 47 39.75 28.57 1.18
C LYS A 47 41.14 28.21 0.66
N THR A 48 41.93 27.46 1.42
CA THR A 48 43.29 27.08 1.03
C THR A 48 43.32 25.93 0.01
N LYS A 49 42.24 25.15 -0.08
CA LYS A 49 42.20 23.91 -0.87
C LYS A 49 41.65 24.09 -2.28
N SER A 50 40.67 24.97 -2.48
CA SER A 50 40.03 25.17 -3.79
C SER A 50 39.17 26.43 -3.81
N LYS A 51 38.67 26.80 -4.99
CA LYS A 51 37.59 27.79 -5.12
C LYS A 51 36.29 27.20 -4.58
N LEU A 52 35.50 28.00 -3.86
CA LEU A 52 34.23 27.61 -3.26
C LEU A 52 33.28 26.95 -4.27
N SER A 53 33.13 27.52 -5.47
CA SER A 53 32.26 26.97 -6.51
C SER A 53 32.66 25.56 -6.94
N THR A 54 33.97 25.29 -7.06
CA THR A 54 34.51 23.96 -7.40
C THR A 54 34.26 22.95 -6.28
N TYR A 55 34.45 23.37 -5.03
CA TYR A 55 34.18 22.52 -3.87
C TYR A 55 32.69 22.17 -3.76
N VAL A 56 31.81 23.17 -3.82
CA VAL A 56 30.36 22.99 -3.75
C VAL A 56 29.86 22.10 -4.89
N TYR A 57 30.33 22.33 -6.12
CA TYR A 57 30.01 21.47 -7.26
C TYR A 57 30.36 20.00 -6.98
N SER A 58 31.56 19.75 -6.43
CA SER A 58 32.03 18.40 -6.10
C SER A 58 31.20 17.75 -5.00
N CYS A 59 30.78 18.52 -3.99
CA CYS A 59 29.90 18.05 -2.93
C CYS A 59 28.51 17.65 -3.47
N ILE A 60 27.86 18.50 -4.29
CA ILE A 60 26.56 18.19 -4.89
C ILE A 60 26.68 16.95 -5.79
N ALA A 61 27.67 16.93 -6.68
CA ALA A 61 27.90 15.81 -7.59
C ALA A 61 28.09 14.49 -6.83
N ARG A 62 28.90 14.50 -5.76
CA ARG A 62 29.10 13.31 -4.93
C ARG A 62 27.83 12.88 -4.22
N ARG A 63 27.04 13.83 -3.68
CA ARG A 63 25.74 13.53 -3.07
C ARG A 63 24.81 12.84 -4.05
N PHE A 64 24.68 13.38 -5.26
CA PHE A 64 23.80 12.85 -6.29
C PHE A 64 24.22 11.44 -6.73
N ILE A 65 25.50 11.23 -7.02
CA ILE A 65 26.02 9.91 -7.39
C ILE A 65 25.74 8.88 -6.27
N ASN A 66 25.92 9.28 -5.00
CA ASN A 66 25.64 8.39 -3.88
C ASN A 66 24.15 8.05 -3.75
N LYS A 67 23.25 9.02 -3.95
CA LYS A 67 21.80 8.81 -3.92
C LYS A 67 21.36 7.89 -5.07
N ILE A 68 21.80 8.16 -6.31
CA ILE A 68 21.53 7.29 -7.48
C ILE A 68 21.99 5.85 -7.19
N ARG A 69 23.22 5.67 -6.69
CA ARG A 69 23.74 4.34 -6.36
C ARG A 69 22.94 3.64 -5.28
N LYS A 70 22.43 4.38 -4.29
CA LYS A 70 21.57 3.84 -3.24
C LYS A 70 20.24 3.38 -3.83
N GLU A 71 19.56 4.23 -4.58
CA GLU A 71 18.28 3.91 -5.24
C GLU A 71 18.39 2.72 -6.19
N ASN A 72 19.50 2.62 -6.95
CA ASN A 72 19.75 1.48 -7.81
C ASN A 72 19.88 0.17 -7.04
N ARG A 73 20.63 0.16 -5.94
CA ARG A 73 20.77 -1.03 -5.08
C ARG A 73 19.45 -1.45 -4.44
N GLU A 74 18.66 -0.49 -3.96
CA GLU A 74 17.35 -0.82 -3.36
C GLU A 74 16.39 -1.37 -4.40
N ARG A 75 16.39 -0.82 -5.63
CA ARG A 75 15.61 -1.37 -6.74
C ARG A 75 16.07 -2.77 -7.15
N GLU A 76 17.37 -3.01 -7.22
CA GLU A 76 17.92 -4.34 -7.53
C GLU A 76 17.52 -5.37 -6.48
N LYS A 77 17.63 -5.03 -5.19
CA LYS A 77 17.15 -5.90 -4.10
C LYS A 77 15.66 -6.17 -4.20
N HIS A 78 14.85 -5.15 -4.47
CA HIS A 78 13.42 -5.29 -4.62
C HIS A 78 13.07 -6.20 -5.81
N GLN A 79 13.76 -6.04 -6.94
CA GLN A 79 13.58 -6.93 -8.09
C GLN A 79 13.98 -8.37 -7.76
N GLN A 80 15.12 -8.58 -7.09
CA GLN A 80 15.55 -9.92 -6.66
C GLN A 80 14.54 -10.56 -5.72
N TRP A 81 13.93 -9.79 -4.83
CA TRP A 81 12.86 -10.27 -3.96
C TRP A 81 11.62 -10.65 -4.79
N LEU A 82 11.17 -9.80 -5.71
CA LEU A 82 10.05 -10.11 -6.61
C LEU A 82 10.29 -11.36 -7.46
N ASP A 83 11.52 -11.59 -7.91
CA ASP A 83 11.87 -12.77 -8.72
C ASP A 83 11.86 -14.07 -7.89
N GLN A 84 11.96 -13.97 -6.57
CA GLN A 84 11.97 -15.12 -5.65
C GLN A 84 10.59 -15.42 -5.04
N VAL A 85 9.71 -14.44 -5.02
CA VAL A 85 8.40 -14.52 -4.39
C VAL A 85 7.38 -15.13 -5.36
N THR A 86 6.67 -16.16 -4.90
CA THR A 86 5.55 -16.75 -5.63
C THR A 86 4.23 -16.07 -5.26
N ILE A 87 3.19 -16.31 -6.06
CA ILE A 87 1.83 -15.82 -5.73
C ILE A 87 1.39 -16.40 -4.37
N GLU A 88 1.72 -17.66 -4.08
CA GLU A 88 1.42 -18.33 -2.81
C GLU A 88 2.08 -17.62 -1.61
N ASP A 89 3.32 -17.15 -1.75
CA ASP A 89 4.03 -16.40 -0.69
C ASP A 89 3.38 -15.04 -0.36
N LEU A 90 2.59 -14.49 -1.29
CA LEU A 90 1.86 -13.23 -1.13
C LEU A 90 0.40 -13.43 -0.73
N MET A 91 -0.09 -14.66 -0.78
CA MET A 91 -1.43 -14.98 -0.29
C MET A 91 -1.39 -14.98 1.23
N ILE A 92 -2.11 -14.04 1.82
CA ILE A 92 -2.55 -14.18 3.21
C ILE A 92 -3.67 -15.21 3.13
N GLU A 93 -3.41 -16.43 3.59
CA GLU A 93 -4.49 -17.33 3.99
C GLU A 93 -5.21 -16.61 5.12
N ASP A 94 -6.36 -16.04 4.80
CA ASP A 94 -7.33 -15.67 5.80
C ASP A 94 -7.81 -17.01 6.36
N ASP A 95 -7.15 -17.51 7.40
CA ASP A 95 -7.63 -18.59 8.24
C ASP A 95 -8.83 -18.06 9.02
N LEU A 96 -9.88 -17.72 8.28
CA LEU A 96 -11.24 -17.87 8.72
C LEU A 96 -11.40 -19.36 9.00
N SER A 97 -10.91 -19.77 10.16
CA SER A 97 -11.40 -20.92 10.89
C SER A 97 -12.86 -20.62 11.25
N LEU A 98 -13.70 -20.54 10.22
CA LEU A 98 -15.14 -20.67 10.35
C LEU A 98 -15.31 -21.99 11.06
N ASP A 99 -15.66 -21.91 12.34
CA ASP A 99 -15.83 -23.09 13.17
C ASP A 99 -16.82 -24.00 12.44
N THR A 100 -16.29 -25.08 11.88
CA THR A 100 -17.06 -26.00 11.06
C THR A 100 -18.25 -26.53 11.86
N ARG A 101 -18.08 -26.63 13.18
CA ARG A 101 -19.14 -27.01 14.10
C ARG A 101 -20.22 -25.94 14.22
N MET A 102 -19.84 -24.67 14.36
CA MET A 102 -20.79 -23.55 14.37
C MET A 102 -21.63 -23.49 13.09
N LEU A 103 -21.01 -23.72 11.92
CA LEU A 103 -21.73 -23.76 10.64
C LEU A 103 -22.72 -24.93 10.56
N LEU A 104 -22.32 -26.12 11.00
CA LEU A 104 -23.20 -27.29 11.06
C LEU A 104 -24.39 -27.04 12.00
N ASP A 105 -24.12 -26.45 13.17
CA ASP A 105 -25.14 -26.11 14.15
C ASP A 105 -26.17 -25.09 13.62
N ILE A 106 -25.70 -24.08 12.86
CA ILE A 106 -26.58 -23.14 12.17
C ILE A 106 -27.40 -23.85 11.08
N GLN A 107 -26.78 -24.73 10.30
CA GLN A 107 -27.43 -25.44 9.21
C GLN A 107 -28.60 -26.31 9.70
N GLU A 108 -28.43 -27.00 10.82
CA GLU A 108 -29.47 -27.85 11.42
C GLU A 108 -30.75 -27.09 11.80
N GLU A 109 -30.62 -25.82 12.20
CA GLU A 109 -31.74 -25.01 12.68
C GLU A 109 -32.49 -24.26 11.56
N LEU A 110 -31.86 -24.09 10.40
CA LEU A 110 -32.41 -23.37 9.27
C LEU A 110 -33.18 -24.30 8.31
N SER A 111 -34.34 -23.83 7.83
CA SER A 111 -35.02 -24.50 6.71
C SER A 111 -34.21 -24.35 5.41
N ASP A 112 -34.41 -25.22 4.42
CA ASP A 112 -33.72 -25.16 3.11
C ASP A 112 -33.69 -23.77 2.48
N LYS A 113 -34.80 -23.01 2.55
CA LYS A 113 -34.87 -21.65 1.99
C LYS A 113 -34.09 -20.62 2.82
N GLN A 114 -34.04 -20.81 4.13
CA GLN A 114 -33.23 -19.98 5.04
C GLN A 114 -31.73 -20.30 4.89
N TRP A 115 -31.38 -21.57 4.74
CA TRP A 115 -30.01 -22.02 4.47
C TRP A 115 -29.53 -21.54 3.09
N CYS A 116 -30.36 -21.65 2.06
CA CYS A 116 -30.08 -21.09 0.74
C CYS A 116 -29.82 -19.58 0.81
N TRP A 117 -30.61 -18.82 1.58
CA TRP A 117 -30.31 -17.42 1.83
C TRP A 117 -28.97 -17.23 2.55
N PHE A 118 -28.68 -18.01 3.59
CA PHE A 118 -27.43 -17.91 4.34
C PHE A 118 -26.21 -18.13 3.43
N VAL A 119 -26.18 -19.22 2.66
CA VAL A 119 -25.06 -19.52 1.75
C VAL A 119 -24.93 -18.45 0.66
N GLU A 120 -26.00 -18.17 -0.07
CA GLU A 120 -25.89 -17.30 -1.25
C GLU A 120 -25.72 -15.82 -0.91
N PHE A 121 -26.36 -15.34 0.16
CA PHE A 121 -26.29 -13.94 0.56
C PHE A 121 -25.14 -13.65 1.52
N VAL A 122 -24.88 -14.53 2.51
CA VAL A 122 -23.90 -14.28 3.58
C VAL A 122 -22.52 -14.82 3.23
N LEU A 123 -22.43 -16.02 2.63
CA LEU A 123 -21.13 -16.62 2.30
C LEU A 123 -20.63 -16.25 0.89
N HIS A 124 -21.54 -16.06 -0.07
CA HIS A 124 -21.18 -15.76 -1.47
C HIS A 124 -21.45 -14.32 -1.90
N ASP A 125 -21.88 -13.43 -1.00
CA ASP A 125 -22.16 -12.00 -1.28
C ASP A 125 -23.10 -11.75 -2.49
N ARG A 126 -23.99 -12.69 -2.82
CA ARG A 126 -24.95 -12.47 -3.92
C ARG A 126 -26.02 -11.47 -3.52
N SER A 127 -26.47 -10.67 -4.48
CA SER A 127 -27.59 -9.75 -4.26
C SER A 127 -28.92 -10.50 -4.06
N VAL A 128 -29.80 -9.93 -3.23
CA VAL A 128 -31.17 -10.44 -3.02
C VAL A 128 -31.92 -10.65 -4.34
N ARG A 129 -31.71 -9.75 -5.30
CA ARG A 129 -32.31 -9.82 -6.64
C ARG A 129 -31.82 -11.05 -7.40
N SER A 130 -30.51 -11.29 -7.44
CA SER A 130 -29.93 -12.45 -8.10
C SER A 130 -30.43 -13.77 -7.50
N ILE A 131 -30.54 -13.84 -6.17
CA ILE A 131 -31.08 -15.02 -5.47
C ILE A 131 -32.56 -15.23 -5.81
N ALA A 132 -33.35 -14.15 -5.87
CA ALA A 132 -34.76 -14.21 -6.21
C ALA A 132 -34.99 -14.72 -7.64
N GLU A 133 -34.21 -14.21 -8.59
CA GLU A 133 -34.21 -14.66 -9.99
C GLU A 133 -33.80 -16.15 -10.10
N GLN A 134 -32.73 -16.56 -9.41
CA GLN A 134 -32.24 -17.95 -9.41
C GLN A 134 -33.25 -18.94 -8.80
N GLN A 135 -33.94 -18.53 -7.73
CA GLN A 135 -34.90 -19.37 -7.02
C GLN A 135 -36.33 -19.27 -7.56
N GLY A 136 -36.59 -18.40 -8.55
CA GLY A 136 -37.92 -18.18 -9.13
C GLY A 136 -38.92 -17.57 -8.15
N VAL A 137 -38.47 -16.73 -7.21
CA VAL A 137 -39.30 -16.11 -6.17
C VAL A 137 -39.23 -14.58 -6.20
N THR A 138 -40.03 -13.91 -5.38
CA THR A 138 -39.94 -12.45 -5.24
C THR A 138 -38.77 -12.05 -4.32
N GLU A 139 -38.20 -10.86 -4.54
CA GLU A 139 -37.17 -10.32 -3.63
C GLU A 139 -37.66 -10.21 -2.17
N ASN A 140 -38.95 -9.94 -1.97
CA ASN A 140 -39.55 -9.88 -0.64
C ASN A 140 -39.54 -11.25 0.06
N ALA A 141 -39.69 -12.36 -0.70
CA ALA A 141 -39.57 -13.69 -0.14
C ALA A 141 -38.14 -13.96 0.36
N VAL A 142 -37.12 -13.61 -0.42
CA VAL A 142 -35.70 -13.75 -0.04
C VAL A 142 -35.37 -12.87 1.17
N LYS A 143 -35.85 -11.62 1.22
CA LYS A 143 -35.71 -10.74 2.39
C LYS A 143 -36.37 -11.35 3.64
N ASN A 144 -37.53 -11.99 3.47
CA ASN A 144 -38.23 -12.66 4.57
C ASN A 144 -37.48 -13.90 5.07
N TRP A 145 -36.88 -14.70 4.17
CA TRP A 145 -36.00 -15.82 4.56
C TRP A 145 -34.86 -15.32 5.44
N GLY A 146 -34.18 -14.25 5.04
CA GLY A 146 -33.12 -13.65 5.86
C GLY A 146 -33.59 -13.04 7.17
N LYS A 147 -34.80 -12.46 7.23
CA LYS A 147 -35.37 -11.93 8.48
C LYS A 147 -35.61 -13.04 9.50
N LEU A 148 -36.12 -14.19 9.06
CA LEU A 148 -36.39 -15.34 9.92
C LEU A 148 -35.12 -16.10 10.28
N ALA A 149 -34.21 -16.29 9.31
CA ALA A 149 -32.93 -16.96 9.50
C ALA A 149 -32.09 -16.26 10.58
N ARG A 150 -31.95 -14.93 10.53
CA ARG A 150 -31.15 -14.17 11.52
C ARG A 150 -31.61 -14.39 12.96
N LYS A 151 -32.92 -14.55 13.20
CA LYS A 151 -33.44 -14.82 14.55
C LYS A 151 -33.00 -16.20 15.05
N LYS A 152 -33.08 -17.21 14.19
CA LYS A 152 -32.65 -18.58 14.49
C LYS A 152 -31.14 -18.66 14.70
N ILE A 153 -30.36 -18.11 13.77
CA ILE A 153 -28.90 -18.05 13.86
C ILE A 153 -28.47 -17.44 15.19
N ARG A 154 -29.02 -16.27 15.56
CA ARG A 154 -28.69 -15.63 16.84
C ARG A 154 -28.98 -16.55 18.03
N HIS A 155 -30.15 -17.17 18.03
CA HIS A 155 -30.54 -18.09 19.10
C HIS A 155 -29.60 -19.28 19.21
N THR A 156 -29.23 -19.90 18.08
CA THR A 156 -28.27 -21.01 18.03
C THR A 156 -26.90 -20.60 18.57
N LEU A 157 -26.42 -19.41 18.19
CA LEU A 157 -25.13 -18.90 18.64
C LEU A 157 -25.11 -18.62 20.15
N GLU A 158 -26.17 -18.01 20.70
CA GLU A 158 -26.31 -17.77 22.14
C GLU A 158 -26.47 -19.08 22.94
N GLN A 159 -27.23 -20.05 22.42
CA GLN A 159 -27.47 -21.33 23.12
C GLN A 159 -26.25 -22.25 23.17
N LYS A 160 -25.44 -22.25 22.10
CA LYS A 160 -24.25 -23.10 21.98
C LYS A 160 -22.96 -22.37 22.40
N GLU A 161 -23.10 -21.19 23.03
CA GLU A 161 -22.00 -20.39 23.59
C GLU A 161 -20.93 -19.98 22.55
N TYR A 162 -21.35 -19.76 21.30
CA TYR A 162 -20.50 -19.15 20.27
C TYR A 162 -20.42 -17.62 20.41
N LEU A 163 -21.37 -17.02 21.13
CA LEU A 163 -21.50 -15.58 21.41
C LEU A 163 -21.76 -15.32 22.90
#